data_AF-A0A7X7M7Y0-F1
#
_entry.id   AF-A0A7X7M7Y0-F1
#
_cell.length_a   1.000
_cell.length_b   1.000
_cell.length_c   1.000
_cell.angle_alpha   90.00
_cell.angle_beta   90.00
_cell.angle_gamma   90.00
#
_symmetry.space_group_name_H-M   'P 1'
#
loop_
_entity.id
_entity.type
_entity.pdbx_description
1 polymer ?
#
loop_
_entity_poly.entity_id
_entity_poly.type
_entity_poly.pdbx_seq_one_letter_code
_entity_poly.pdbx_strand_id
1 'polypeptide(L)'
;MTLAEYRRIQRHPTLAAQFCLMLGLPESIAQIVRCHHEMADGSGYPAGLSGENIPLAASVLGAAGAFASILLPRPYRPARKHNAAFHALRRENWPEPVLRQLRAII
;
A
#
# COMPACT_ATOMS: atom_id res chain seq x y z
N MET A 1 -15.04 -13.92 1.36
CA MET A 1 -15.55 -12.56 1.09
C MET A 1 -16.14 -12.55 -0.30
N THR A 2 -17.35 -12.04 -0.46
CA THR A 2 -18.01 -11.92 -1.76
C THR A 2 -17.37 -10.79 -2.58
N LEU A 3 -17.59 -10.80 -3.90
CA LEU A 3 -17.09 -9.74 -4.77
C LEU A 3 -17.66 -8.36 -4.38
N ALA A 4 -18.90 -8.31 -3.91
CA ALA A 4 -19.54 -7.08 -3.45
C ALA A 4 -18.89 -6.52 -2.17
N GLU A 5 -18.59 -7.39 -1.22
CA GLU A 5 -17.86 -7.03 0.00
C GLU A 5 -16.45 -6.54 -0.32
N TYR A 6 -15.74 -7.24 -1.21
CA TYR A 6 -14.40 -6.83 -1.67
C TYR A 6 -14.41 -5.41 -2.25
N ARG A 7 -15.33 -5.14 -3.19
CA ARG A 7 -15.50 -3.81 -3.79
C ARG A 7 -15.84 -2.72 -2.78
N ARG A 8 -16.56 -3.07 -1.70
CA ARG A 8 -16.86 -2.11 -0.62
C ARG A 8 -15.60 -1.74 0.17
N ILE A 9 -14.76 -2.72 0.48
CA ILE A 9 -13.48 -2.49 1.18
C ILE A 9 -12.52 -1.66 0.33
N GLN A 10 -12.49 -1.88 -0.99
CA GLN A 10 -11.64 -1.11 -1.91
C GLN A 10 -11.97 0.40 -1.97
N ARG A 11 -13.09 0.84 -1.38
CA ARG A 11 -13.44 2.27 -1.31
C ARG A 11 -12.66 3.04 -0.24
N HIS A 12 -12.07 2.34 0.73
CA HIS A 12 -11.44 2.99 1.88
C HIS A 12 -10.31 3.97 1.52
N PRO A 13 -9.48 3.81 0.46
CA PRO A 13 -8.42 4.79 0.16
C PRO A 13 -9.03 6.11 -0.30
N THR A 14 -10.09 6.03 -1.11
CA THR A 14 -10.84 7.21 -1.56
C THR A 14 -11.51 7.92 -0.40
N LEU A 15 -12.15 7.18 0.51
CA LEU A 15 -12.81 7.76 1.69
C LEU A 15 -11.77 8.37 2.66
N ALA A 16 -10.65 7.67 2.89
CA ALA A 16 -9.56 8.15 3.74
C ALA A 16 -8.95 9.45 3.17
N ALA A 17 -8.73 9.53 1.86
CA ALA A 17 -8.27 10.75 1.22
C ALA A 17 -9.26 11.92 1.38
N GLN A 18 -10.56 11.66 1.30
CA GLN A 18 -11.59 12.68 1.59
C GLN A 18 -11.52 13.15 3.05
N PHE A 19 -11.34 12.23 4.00
CA PHE A 19 -11.14 12.58 5.41
C PHE A 19 -9.87 13.43 5.61
N CYS A 20 -8.76 13.10 4.94
CA CYS A 20 -7.54 13.90 4.98
C CYS A 20 -7.81 15.36 4.58
N LEU A 21 -8.53 15.57 3.48
CA LEU A 21 -8.87 16.92 3.00
C LEU A 21 -9.81 17.65 3.98
N MET A 22 -10.83 16.98 4.52
CA MET A 22 -11.74 17.57 5.50
C MET A 22 -11.05 17.96 6.81
N LEU A 23 -9.97 17.25 7.17
CA LEU A 23 -9.13 17.58 8.32
C LEU A 23 -8.07 18.66 8.01
N GLY A 24 -8.06 19.20 6.79
CA GLY A 24 -7.12 20.26 6.38
C GLY A 24 -5.71 19.77 6.06
N LEU A 25 -5.52 18.47 5.80
CA LEU A 25 -4.22 17.96 5.35
C LEU A 25 -3.95 18.37 3.88
N PRO A 26 -2.67 18.53 3.50
CA PRO A 26 -2.32 18.87 2.12
C PRO A 26 -2.86 17.86 1.10
N GLU A 27 -3.19 18.34 -0.10
CA GLU A 27 -3.65 17.50 -1.21
C GLU A 27 -2.66 16.39 -1.56
N SER A 28 -1.35 16.67 -1.45
CA SER A 28 -0.30 15.68 -1.66
C SER A 28 -0.40 14.49 -0.70
N ILE A 29 -0.76 14.73 0.58
CA ILE A 29 -0.99 13.68 1.57
C ILE A 29 -2.26 12.89 1.23
N ALA A 30 -3.34 13.59 0.89
CA ALA A 30 -4.57 12.93 0.47
C ALA A 30 -4.35 12.05 -0.78
N GLN A 31 -3.52 12.49 -1.73
CA GLN A 31 -3.16 11.72 -2.92
C GLN A 31 -2.33 10.48 -2.57
N ILE A 32 -1.36 10.59 -1.66
CA ILE A 32 -0.60 9.44 -1.15
C ILE A 32 -1.52 8.41 -0.53
N VAL A 33 -2.42 8.85 0.36
CA VAL A 33 -3.42 7.98 1.01
C VAL A 33 -4.39 7.38 -0.01
N ARG A 34 -4.78 8.11 -1.05
CA ARG A 34 -5.67 7.56 -2.08
C ARG A 34 -5.00 6.45 -2.90
N CYS A 35 -3.72 6.59 -3.21
CA CYS A 35 -3.02 5.76 -4.19
C CYS A 35 -2.19 4.63 -3.56
N HIS A 36 -2.19 4.45 -2.24
CA HIS A 36 -1.31 3.48 -1.57
C HIS A 36 -1.63 2.00 -1.87
N HIS A 37 -2.75 1.72 -2.54
CA HIS A 37 -3.13 0.40 -3.04
C HIS A 37 -2.97 0.25 -4.56
N GLU A 38 -2.40 1.23 -5.24
CA GLU A 38 -1.99 1.10 -6.64
C GLU A 38 -0.77 0.20 -6.75
N MET A 39 -0.71 -0.58 -7.83
CA MET A 39 0.36 -1.55 -8.09
C MET A 39 1.06 -1.20 -9.40
N ALA A 40 2.37 -1.43 -9.47
CA ALA A 40 3.18 -1.00 -10.61
C ALA A 40 2.70 -1.60 -11.96
N ASP A 41 2.04 -2.75 -11.93
CA ASP A 41 1.46 -3.45 -13.10
C ASP A 41 0.04 -2.98 -13.47
N GLY A 42 -0.55 -2.03 -12.73
CA GLY A 42 -1.90 -1.51 -12.94
C GLY A 42 -3.02 -2.38 -12.36
N SER A 43 -2.70 -3.47 -11.65
CA SER A 43 -3.71 -4.34 -11.00
C SER A 43 -4.32 -3.75 -9.72
N GLY A 44 -3.78 -2.61 -9.27
CA GLY A 44 -4.18 -1.93 -8.05
C GLY A 44 -5.48 -1.13 -8.18
N TYR A 45 -5.78 -0.36 -7.13
CA TYR A 45 -7.00 0.43 -7.01
C TYR A 45 -6.72 1.70 -6.17
N PRO A 46 -7.54 2.76 -6.26
CA PRO A 46 -8.84 2.86 -6.94
C PRO A 46 -8.82 3.29 -8.41
N ALA A 47 -7.73 3.86 -8.91
CA ALA A 47 -7.62 4.45 -10.24
C ALA A 47 -6.92 3.54 -11.27
N GLY A 48 -6.27 2.46 -10.83
CA GLY A 48 -5.57 1.54 -11.74
C GLY A 48 -4.32 2.18 -12.34
N LEU A 49 -3.65 3.02 -11.54
CA LEU A 49 -2.41 3.67 -11.93
C LEU A 49 -1.29 2.64 -12.02
N SER A 50 -0.31 2.89 -12.88
CA SER A 50 0.80 1.99 -13.14
C SER A 50 2.13 2.73 -13.22
N GLY A 51 3.22 2.02 -12.93
CA GLY A 51 4.59 2.53 -13.00
C GLY A 51 4.77 3.90 -12.35
N GLU A 52 5.34 4.83 -13.10
CA GLU A 52 5.68 6.19 -12.65
C GLU A 52 4.47 7.10 -12.44
N ASN A 53 3.27 6.69 -12.85
CA ASN A 53 2.04 7.44 -12.59
C ASN A 53 1.60 7.32 -11.12
N ILE A 54 2.13 6.35 -10.37
CA ILE A 54 1.88 6.20 -8.94
C ILE A 54 2.86 7.11 -8.19
N PRO A 55 2.38 8.01 -7.29
CA PRO A 55 3.29 8.80 -6.46
C PRO A 55 4.23 7.88 -5.67
N LEU A 56 5.55 8.12 -5.73
CA LEU A 56 6.55 7.26 -5.10
C LEU A 56 6.24 7.02 -3.61
N ALA A 57 5.85 8.08 -2.89
CA ALA A 57 5.47 7.98 -1.48
C ALA A 57 4.24 7.09 -1.24
N ALA A 58 3.30 7.03 -2.19
CA ALA A 58 2.16 6.11 -2.13
C ALA A 58 2.61 4.65 -2.29
N SER A 59 3.52 4.39 -3.24
CA SER A 59 4.10 3.05 -3.42
C SER A 59 4.91 2.60 -2.19
N VAL A 60 5.68 3.50 -1.57
CA VAL A 60 6.40 3.20 -0.32
C VAL A 60 5.43 2.92 0.82
N LEU A 61 4.35 3.69 0.95
CA LEU A 61 3.31 3.43 1.95
C LEU A 61 2.63 2.07 1.73
N GLY A 62 2.31 1.74 0.47
CA GLY A 62 1.76 0.42 0.10
C GLY A 62 2.70 -0.73 0.45
N ALA A 63 3.98 -0.60 0.11
CA ALA A 63 5.01 -1.59 0.44
C ALA A 63 5.21 -1.74 1.96
N ALA A 64 5.15 -0.64 2.72
CA ALA A 64 5.20 -0.65 4.19
C ALA A 64 3.98 -1.37 4.78
N GLY A 65 2.78 -1.14 4.23
CA GLY A 65 1.56 -1.85 4.62
C GLY A 65 1.63 -3.36 4.35
N ALA A 66 2.13 -3.75 3.18
CA ALA A 66 2.38 -5.15 2.83
C ALA A 66 3.40 -5.78 3.78
N PHE A 67 4.52 -5.10 4.04
CA PHE A 67 5.54 -5.54 4.99
C PHE A 67 4.97 -5.76 6.39
N ALA A 68 4.21 -4.79 6.93
CA ALA A 68 3.56 -4.90 8.23
C ALA A 68 2.54 -6.07 8.26
N SER A 69 1.78 -6.26 7.18
CA SER A 69 0.86 -7.40 7.05
C SER A 69 1.57 -8.75 7.08
N ILE A 70 2.82 -8.82 6.61
CA ILE A 70 3.65 -10.04 6.65
C ILE A 70 4.29 -10.22 8.03
N LEU A 71 4.70 -9.13 8.68
CA LEU A 71 5.36 -9.15 9.98
C LEU A 71 4.39 -9.56 11.11
N LEU A 72 3.18 -8.98 11.11
CA LEU A 72 2.20 -9.15 12.18
C LEU A 72 1.48 -10.51 12.13
N PRO A 73 1.02 -11.02 13.29
CA PRO A 73 0.19 -12.21 13.34
C PRO A 73 -1.17 -11.95 12.68
N ARG A 74 -1.73 -12.99 12.06
CA ARG A 74 -3.07 -13.01 11.46
C ARG A 74 -3.83 -14.22 11.99
N PRO A 75 -5.18 -14.24 11.95
CA PRO A 75 -5.97 -15.37 12.45
C PRO A 75 -5.56 -16.74 11.90
N TYR A 76 -5.00 -16.79 10.68
CA TYR A 76 -4.60 -18.00 9.97
C TYR A 76 -3.07 -18.17 9.80
N ARG A 77 -2.25 -17.28 10.37
CA ARG A 77 -0.78 -17.35 10.22
C ARG A 77 -0.07 -16.66 11.40
N PRO A 78 0.96 -17.29 12.01
CA PRO A 78 1.79 -16.60 13.00
C PRO A 78 2.55 -15.42 12.39
N ALA A 79 3.07 -14.56 13.28
CA ALA A 79 4.00 -13.50 12.93
C ALA A 79 5.26 -14.08 12.24
N ARG A 80 5.86 -13.32 11.33
CA ARG A 80 7.14 -13.70 10.68
C ARG A 80 8.29 -12.87 11.25
N LYS A 81 9.50 -13.42 11.19
CA LYS A 81 10.73 -12.68 11.49
C LYS A 81 10.93 -11.56 10.45
N HIS A 82 11.52 -10.45 10.88
CA HIS A 82 11.77 -9.26 10.05
C HIS A 82 12.42 -9.60 8.69
N ASN A 83 13.53 -10.35 8.69
CA ASN A 83 14.21 -10.76 7.46
C ASN A 83 13.31 -11.58 6.51
N ALA A 84 12.48 -12.48 7.07
CA ALA A 84 11.56 -13.28 6.27
C ALA A 84 10.44 -12.43 5.66
N ALA A 85 10.00 -11.36 6.34
CA ALA A 85 9.04 -10.41 5.80
C ALA A 85 9.62 -9.62 4.63
N PHE A 86 10.87 -9.14 4.76
CA PHE A 86 11.53 -8.38 3.70
C PHE A 86 11.82 -9.26 2.47
N HIS A 87 12.24 -10.51 2.67
CA HIS A 87 12.40 -11.47 1.58
C HIS A 87 11.07 -11.80 0.88
N ALA A 88 9.97 -11.89 1.62
CA ALA A 88 8.66 -12.10 1.01
C ALA A 88 8.24 -10.89 0.16
N LEU A 89 8.44 -9.67 0.67
CA LEU A 89 8.13 -8.44 -0.06
C LEU A 89 8.92 -8.31 -1.37
N ARG A 90 10.20 -8.70 -1.39
CA ARG A 90 11.02 -8.73 -2.62
C ARG A 90 10.45 -9.62 -3.73
N ARG A 91 9.58 -10.58 -3.40
CA ARG A 91 8.91 -11.44 -4.39
C ARG A 91 7.63 -10.84 -4.95
N GLU A 92 7.15 -9.71 -4.41
CA GLU A 92 5.87 -9.09 -4.78
C GLU A 92 6.02 -7.99 -5.86
N ASN A 93 7.05 -8.05 -6.72
CA ASN A 93 7.24 -7.15 -7.87
C ASN A 93 7.23 -5.63 -7.56
N TRP A 94 7.57 -5.24 -6.32
CA TRP A 94 7.74 -3.82 -5.97
C TRP A 94 8.94 -3.21 -6.71
N PRO A 95 8.83 -1.98 -7.26
CA PRO A 95 9.94 -1.31 -7.93
C PRO A 95 11.15 -1.10 -7.02
N GLU A 96 12.37 -1.22 -7.55
CA GLU A 96 13.60 -1.09 -6.75
C GLU A 96 13.72 0.25 -5.99
N PRO A 97 13.33 1.43 -6.54
CA PRO A 97 13.32 2.67 -5.78
C PRO A 97 12.45 2.61 -4.51
N VAL A 98 11.33 1.88 -4.56
CA VAL A 98 10.41 1.69 -3.42
C VAL A 98 11.08 0.83 -2.36
N LEU A 99 11.69 -0.29 -2.76
CA LEU A 99 12.40 -1.19 -1.83
C LEU A 99 13.59 -0.51 -1.15
N ARG A 100 14.32 0.34 -1.88
CA ARG A 100 15.41 1.14 -1.31
C ARG A 100 14.92 2.13 -0.27
N GLN A 101 13.86 2.89 -0.56
CA GLN A 101 13.29 3.84 0.40
C GLN A 101 12.69 3.14 1.61
N LEU A 102 11.96 2.03 1.41
CA LEU A 102 11.42 1.25 2.51
C LEU A 102 12.53 0.77 3.45
N ARG A 103 13.62 0.22 2.93
CA ARG A 103 14.76 -0.24 3.74
C ARG A 103 15.41 0.87 4.58
N ALA A 104 15.29 2.13 4.17
CA ALA A 104 15.84 3.26 4.94
C ALA A 104 14.97 3.65 6.15
N ILE A 105 13.72 3.19 6.22
CA ILE A 105 12.74 3.59 7.24
C ILE A 105 12.30 2.44 8.18
N ILE A 106 12.72 1.19 7.91
CA ILE A 106 12.45 0.00 8.75
C ILE A 106 13.73 -0.67 9.21
#